data_AF-A0A7C5TCM7-F1
#
_entry.id   AF-A0A7C5TCM7-F1
#
_cell.length_a   1.000
_cell.length_b   1.000
_cell.length_c   1.000
_cell.angle_alpha   90.00
_cell.angle_beta   90.00
_cell.angle_gamma   90.00
#
_symmetry.space_group_name_H-M   'P 1'
#
loop_
_entity.id
_entity.type
_entity.pdbx_description
1 polymer ?
#
loop_
_entity_poly.entity_id
_entity_poly.type
_entity_poly.pdbx_seq_one_letter_code
_entity_poly.pdbx_strand_id
1 'polypeptide(L)'
;MNENMLLQAGSGGIVGSAVGFITPIVDAVMAVLGIAFWVSLVFLVYYAIEAYAHPTPFGRSARLAAIYDHVKAVVWSIVAIYLAVAFIAFAVNKASGSNVVSVSQLFYFVFVEPVVKGFSLLFGTT
;
A
#
# COMPACT_ATOMS: atom_id res chain seq x y z
N MET A 1 45.66 -13.99 3.84
CA MET A 1 44.34 -13.48 4.31
C MET A 1 43.48 -13.29 3.07
N ASN A 2 42.41 -14.07 2.95
CA ASN A 2 41.69 -14.29 1.70
C ASN A 2 40.93 -13.04 1.24
N GLU A 3 41.16 -12.61 0.01
CA GLU A 3 40.46 -11.52 -0.68
C GLU A 3 38.92 -11.71 -0.66
N ASN A 4 38.46 -12.96 -0.60
CA ASN A 4 37.05 -13.32 -0.47
C ASN A 4 36.42 -12.89 0.87
N MET A 5 37.19 -12.82 1.97
CA MET A 5 36.68 -12.34 3.25
C MET A 5 36.54 -10.81 3.29
N LEU A 6 37.39 -10.09 2.56
CA LEU A 6 37.29 -8.63 2.39
C LEU A 6 36.13 -8.24 1.47
N LEU A 7 35.87 -9.01 0.40
CA LEU A 7 34.69 -8.81 -0.45
C LEU A 7 33.39 -9.11 0.30
N GLN A 8 33.35 -10.15 1.15
CA GLN A 8 32.18 -10.50 1.95
C GLN A 8 31.92 -9.47 3.08
N ALA A 9 32.97 -8.95 3.72
CA ALA A 9 32.86 -7.89 4.71
C ALA A 9 32.47 -6.52 4.09
N GLY A 10 32.99 -6.21 2.90
CA GLY A 10 32.64 -4.99 2.14
C GLY A 10 31.22 -5.03 1.58
N SER A 11 30.76 -6.19 1.09
CA SER A 11 29.38 -6.37 0.60
C SER A 11 28.34 -6.33 1.73
N GLY A 12 28.62 -6.91 2.91
CA GLY A 12 27.71 -6.84 4.06
C GLY A 12 27.48 -5.42 4.59
N GLY A 13 28.51 -4.56 4.58
CA GLY A 13 28.40 -3.15 5.00
C GLY A 13 27.68 -2.24 3.98
N ILE A 14 27.91 -2.47 2.69
CA ILE A 14 27.23 -1.74 1.60
C ILE A 14 25.76 -2.17 1.50
N VAL A 15 25.46 -3.46 1.69
CA VAL A 15 24.09 -3.98 1.76
C VAL A 15 23.33 -3.41 2.95
N GLY A 16 23.92 -3.41 4.16
CA GLY A 16 23.26 -2.88 5.35
C GLY A 16 22.95 -1.38 5.27
N SER A 17 23.86 -0.60 4.65
CA SER A 17 23.64 0.83 4.41
C SER A 17 22.62 1.11 3.30
N ALA A 18 22.60 0.31 2.23
CA ALA A 18 21.60 0.43 1.16
C ALA A 18 20.18 0.08 1.66
N VAL A 19 20.03 -0.98 2.46
CA VAL A 19 18.73 -1.33 3.06
C VAL A 19 18.26 -0.22 4.01
N GLY A 20 19.14 0.32 4.85
CA GLY A 20 18.82 1.43 5.75
C GLY A 20 18.36 2.70 5.03
N PHE A 21 18.89 2.97 3.83
CA PHE A 21 18.48 4.11 3.00
C PHE A 21 17.12 3.89 2.30
N ILE A 22 16.84 2.66 1.88
CA ILE A 22 15.64 2.32 1.09
C ILE A 22 14.39 2.15 1.97
N THR A 23 14.56 1.67 3.22
CA THR A 23 13.45 1.38 4.14
C THR A 23 12.46 2.56 4.34
N PRO A 24 12.89 3.80 4.65
CA PRO A 24 11.95 4.91 4.85
C PRO A 24 11.20 5.31 3.57
N ILE A 25 11.82 5.12 2.40
CA ILE A 25 11.18 5.40 1.10
C ILE A 25 10.08 4.35 0.85
N VAL A 26 10.38 3.09 1.13
CA VAL A 26 9.44 1.97 1.03
C VAL A 26 8.22 2.23 1.92
N ASP A 27 8.44 2.60 3.18
CA ASP A 27 7.36 2.88 4.13
C ASP A 27 6.49 4.06 3.66
N ALA A 28 7.12 5.13 3.17
CA ALA A 28 6.41 6.30 2.65
C ALA A 28 5.56 5.96 1.41
N VAL A 29 6.10 5.19 0.46
CA VAL A 29 5.38 4.74 -0.74
C VAL A 29 4.18 3.88 -0.34
N MET A 30 4.38 2.94 0.58
CA MET A 30 3.31 2.06 1.06
C MET A 30 2.22 2.83 1.80
N ALA A 31 2.58 3.82 2.62
CA ALA A 31 1.64 4.69 3.30
C ALA A 31 0.80 5.52 2.32
N VAL A 32 1.44 6.16 1.32
CA VAL A 32 0.75 6.98 0.32
C VAL A 32 -0.19 6.14 -0.52
N LEU A 33 0.25 4.98 -1.00
CA LEU A 33 -0.59 4.08 -1.80
C LEU A 33 -1.76 3.53 -0.99
N GLY A 34 -1.53 3.15 0.27
CA GLY A 34 -2.58 2.72 1.19
C GLY A 34 -3.63 3.81 1.43
N ILE A 35 -3.19 5.04 1.75
CA ILE A 35 -4.10 6.18 1.96
C ILE A 35 -4.90 6.47 0.69
N ALA A 36 -4.26 6.48 -0.48
CA ALA A 36 -4.94 6.72 -1.76
C ALA A 36 -6.04 5.68 -2.04
N PHE A 37 -5.77 4.40 -1.77
CA PHE A 37 -6.76 3.32 -1.85
C PHE A 37 -7.95 3.60 -0.92
N TRP A 38 -7.70 3.84 0.37
CA TRP A 38 -8.77 4.08 1.36
C TRP A 38 -9.60 5.32 1.03
N VAL A 39 -8.96 6.41 0.63
CA VAL A 39 -9.64 7.63 0.20
C VAL A 39 -10.54 7.35 -1.02
N SER A 40 -10.04 6.61 -2.00
CA SER A 40 -10.85 6.25 -3.18
C SER A 40 -12.10 5.44 -2.81
N LEU A 41 -11.99 4.57 -1.79
CA LEU A 41 -13.09 3.76 -1.28
C LEU A 41 -14.13 4.61 -0.54
N VAL A 42 -13.69 5.57 0.28
CA VAL A 42 -14.59 6.53 0.95
C VAL A 42 -15.36 7.37 -0.07
N PHE A 43 -14.68 7.89 -1.10
CA PHE A 43 -15.35 8.63 -2.17
C PHE A 43 -16.35 7.77 -2.94
N LEU A 44 -16.00 6.51 -3.23
CA LEU A 44 -16.91 5.57 -3.87
C LEU A 44 -18.22 5.42 -3.08
N VAL A 45 -18.14 5.26 -1.76
CA VAL A 45 -19.31 5.17 -0.87
C VAL A 45 -20.09 6.49 -0.86
N TYR A 46 -19.40 7.61 -0.76
CA TYR A 46 -20.02 8.94 -0.78
C TYR A 46 -20.88 9.17 -2.04
N TYR A 47 -20.31 8.92 -3.23
CA TYR A 47 -21.04 9.09 -4.49
C TYR A 47 -22.16 8.07 -4.67
N ALA A 48 -22.03 6.85 -4.11
CA ALA A 48 -23.10 5.87 -4.08
C ALA A 48 -24.31 6.35 -3.26
N ILE A 49 -24.06 6.95 -2.09
CA ILE A 49 -25.11 7.54 -1.26
C ILE A 49 -25.78 8.72 -2.00
N GLU A 50 -24.98 9.62 -2.57
CA GLU A 50 -25.51 10.76 -3.34
C GLU A 50 -26.33 10.31 -4.55
N ALA A 51 -25.91 9.27 -5.27
CA ALA A 51 -26.67 8.72 -6.40
C ALA A 51 -28.04 8.22 -5.95
N TYR A 52 -28.10 7.49 -4.83
CA TYR A 52 -29.36 6.96 -4.30
C TYR A 52 -30.29 8.10 -3.85
N ALA A 53 -29.77 9.03 -3.05
CA ALA A 53 -30.54 10.12 -2.45
C ALA A 53 -30.80 11.30 -3.40
N HIS A 54 -30.22 11.33 -4.61
CA HIS A 54 -30.34 12.49 -5.49
C HIS A 54 -31.81 12.75 -5.89
N PRO A 55 -32.32 14.00 -5.73
CA PRO A 55 -33.72 14.32 -6.02
C PRO A 55 -34.04 14.38 -7.51
N THR A 56 -33.02 14.44 -8.39
CA THR A 56 -33.20 14.58 -9.84
C THR A 56 -32.57 13.41 -10.61
N PRO A 57 -33.21 12.94 -11.70
CA PRO A 57 -32.67 11.86 -12.54
C PRO A 57 -31.31 12.20 -13.17
N PHE A 58 -31.12 13.45 -13.62
CA PHE A 58 -29.86 13.93 -14.21
C PHE A 58 -28.72 13.98 -13.20
N GLY A 59 -29.01 14.40 -11.95
CA GLY A 59 -27.98 14.37 -10.92
C GLY A 59 -27.64 12.94 -10.51
N ARG A 60 -28.63 12.04 -10.45
CA ARG A 60 -28.38 10.61 -10.20
C ARG A 60 -27.46 10.00 -11.28
N SER A 61 -27.71 10.26 -12.57
CA SER A 61 -26.85 9.72 -13.64
C SER A 61 -25.43 10.29 -13.60
N ALA A 62 -25.24 11.57 -13.28
CA ALA A 62 -23.92 12.16 -13.10
C ALA A 62 -23.15 11.52 -11.93
N ARG A 63 -23.83 11.24 -10.80
CA ARG A 63 -23.23 10.56 -9.65
C ARG A 63 -22.91 9.09 -9.95
N LEU A 64 -23.75 8.39 -10.73
CA LEU A 64 -23.43 7.03 -11.21
C LEU A 64 -22.19 7.00 -12.11
N ALA A 65 -21.99 8.01 -12.96
CA ALA A 65 -20.78 8.13 -13.76
C ALA A 65 -19.53 8.33 -12.86
N ALA A 66 -19.63 9.18 -11.84
CA ALA A 66 -18.55 9.38 -10.87
C ALA A 66 -18.23 8.10 -10.07
N ILE A 67 -19.25 7.30 -9.70
CA ILE A 67 -19.06 5.98 -9.10
C ILE A 67 -18.21 5.10 -10.01
N TYR A 68 -18.53 5.04 -11.30
CA TYR A 68 -17.79 4.20 -12.25
C TYR A 68 -16.31 4.59 -12.37
N ASP A 69 -16.00 5.88 -12.39
CA ASP A 69 -14.61 6.35 -12.43
C ASP A 69 -13.87 6.07 -11.12
N HIS A 70 -14.53 6.17 -9.97
CA HIS A 70 -13.93 5.78 -8.69
C HIS A 70 -13.75 4.28 -8.55
N VAL A 71 -14.65 3.44 -9.10
CA VAL A 71 -14.45 1.98 -9.15
C VAL A 71 -13.18 1.64 -9.94
N LYS A 72 -12.96 2.30 -11.11
CA LYS A 72 -11.71 2.10 -11.86
C LYS A 72 -10.50 2.50 -11.02
N ALA A 73 -10.55 3.65 -10.34
CA ALA A 73 -9.45 4.10 -9.48
C ALA A 73 -9.14 3.09 -8.37
N VAL A 74 -10.16 2.50 -7.73
CA VAL A 74 -9.99 1.44 -6.73
C VAL A 74 -9.28 0.24 -7.34
N VAL A 75 -9.74 -0.27 -8.49
CA VAL A 75 -9.10 -1.42 -9.16
C VAL A 75 -7.64 -1.12 -9.51
N TRP A 76 -7.36 0.05 -10.10
CA TRP A 76 -6.00 0.45 -10.44
C TRP A 76 -5.10 0.63 -9.22
N SER A 77 -5.63 1.15 -8.11
CA SER A 77 -4.87 1.27 -6.86
C SER A 77 -4.50 -0.08 -6.27
N ILE A 78 -5.39 -1.09 -6.33
CA ILE A 78 -5.07 -2.47 -5.90
C ILE A 78 -3.93 -3.05 -6.75
N VAL A 79 -3.99 -2.89 -8.07
CA VAL A 79 -2.92 -3.36 -8.98
C VAL A 79 -1.60 -2.65 -8.69
N ALA A 80 -1.62 -1.33 -8.49
CA ALA A 80 -0.44 -0.54 -8.15
C ALA A 80 0.18 -0.96 -6.81
N ILE A 81 -0.64 -1.19 -5.78
CA ILE A 81 -0.20 -1.70 -4.48
C ILE A 81 0.42 -3.08 -4.65
N TYR A 82 -0.20 -3.99 -5.41
CA TYR A 82 0.32 -5.34 -5.63
C TYR A 82 1.71 -5.31 -6.28
N LEU A 83 1.88 -4.51 -7.32
CA LEU A 83 3.16 -4.33 -8.00
C LEU A 83 4.21 -3.70 -7.08
N ALA A 84 3.83 -2.66 -6.32
CA ALA A 84 4.73 -2.01 -5.37
C ALA A 84 5.21 -2.99 -4.30
N VAL A 85 4.29 -3.73 -3.67
CA VAL A 85 4.61 -4.73 -2.64
C VAL A 85 5.54 -5.82 -3.18
N ALA A 86 5.25 -6.34 -4.38
CA ALA A 86 6.09 -7.37 -5.00
C ALA A 86 7.50 -6.84 -5.29
N PHE A 87 7.60 -5.62 -5.82
CA PHE A 87 8.89 -4.98 -6.11
C PHE A 87 9.68 -4.69 -4.83
N ILE A 88 9.02 -4.20 -3.78
CA ILE A 88 9.62 -3.95 -2.48
C ILE A 88 10.16 -5.25 -1.87
N ALA A 89 9.34 -6.30 -1.80
CA ALA A 89 9.74 -7.59 -1.26
C ALA A 89 10.94 -8.15 -2.04
N PHE A 90 10.92 -8.05 -3.37
CA PHE A 90 12.04 -8.45 -4.21
C PHE A 90 13.31 -7.64 -3.92
N ALA A 91 13.22 -6.31 -3.89
CA ALA A 91 14.35 -5.43 -3.66
C ALA A 91 14.97 -5.66 -2.28
N VAL A 92 14.16 -5.76 -1.23
CA VAL A 92 14.62 -5.97 0.14
C VAL A 92 15.25 -7.35 0.30
N ASN A 93 14.61 -8.42 -0.19
CA ASN A 93 15.16 -9.78 -0.09
C ASN A 93 16.42 -9.96 -0.92
N LYS A 94 16.52 -9.26 -2.07
CA LYS A 94 17.73 -9.27 -2.89
C LYS A 94 18.87 -8.51 -2.22
N ALA A 95 18.57 -7.37 -1.60
CA ALA A 95 19.56 -6.59 -0.86
C ALA A 95 20.04 -7.36 0.36
N SER A 96 19.15 -7.85 1.22
CA SER A 96 19.48 -8.52 2.49
C SER A 96 20.15 -9.88 2.34
N GLY A 97 20.10 -10.49 1.14
CA GLY A 97 20.62 -11.84 0.90
C GLY A 97 19.82 -12.93 1.61
N SER A 98 18.64 -12.60 2.15
CA SER A 98 17.76 -13.50 2.89
C SER A 98 16.29 -13.12 2.65
N ASN A 99 15.35 -14.06 2.82
CA ASN A 99 13.92 -13.79 2.72
C ASN A 99 13.41 -13.17 4.03
N VAL A 100 13.73 -11.90 4.25
CA VAL A 100 13.39 -11.16 5.47
C VAL A 100 11.99 -10.55 5.40
N VAL A 101 11.52 -10.20 4.20
CA VAL A 101 10.22 -9.54 3.99
C VAL A 101 9.27 -10.45 3.23
N SER A 102 8.12 -10.75 3.84
CA SER A 102 7.02 -11.48 3.21
C SER A 102 6.04 -10.52 2.55
N VAL A 103 5.69 -10.81 1.29
CA VAL A 103 4.63 -10.13 0.55
C VAL A 103 3.31 -10.12 1.35
N SER A 104 2.96 -11.23 1.98
CA SER A 104 1.72 -11.36 2.76
C SER A 104 1.68 -10.42 3.97
N GLN A 105 2.84 -10.16 4.61
CA GLN A 105 2.92 -9.20 5.71
C GLN A 105 2.71 -7.77 5.22
N LEU A 106 3.32 -7.41 4.09
CA LEU A 106 3.14 -6.10 3.47
C LEU A 106 1.68 -5.86 3.04
N PHE A 107 0.99 -6.89 2.54
CA PHE A 107 -0.45 -6.82 2.27
C PHE A 107 -1.28 -6.58 3.53
N TYR A 108 -0.96 -7.25 4.64
CA TYR A 108 -1.64 -7.04 5.90
C TYR A 108 -1.52 -5.59 6.37
N PHE A 109 -0.33 -4.99 6.27
CA PHE A 109 -0.10 -3.59 6.65
C PHE A 109 -0.92 -2.59 5.82
N VAL A 110 -1.13 -2.85 4.52
CA VAL A 110 -1.87 -1.92 3.66
C VAL A 110 -3.38 -2.06 3.79
N PHE A 111 -3.89 -3.29 3.87
CA PHE A 111 -5.34 -3.55 3.76
C PHE A 111 -6.00 -3.88 5.09
N VAL A 112 -5.31 -4.54 6.02
CA VAL A 112 -5.93 -5.06 7.24
C VAL A 112 -5.65 -4.15 8.43
N GLU A 113 -4.40 -3.72 8.59
CA GLU A 113 -3.99 -2.90 9.73
C GLU A 113 -4.79 -1.59 9.86
N PRO A 114 -5.08 -0.83 8.78
CA PRO A 114 -5.88 0.39 8.89
C PRO A 114 -7.32 0.11 9.33
N VAL A 115 -7.89 -1.03 8.93
CA VAL A 115 -9.23 -1.44 9.35
C VAL A 115 -9.23 -1.77 10.84
N VAL A 116 -8.28 -2.58 11.30
CA VAL A 116 -8.17 -2.98 12.71
C VAL A 116 -7.89 -1.77 13.61
N LYS A 117 -6.98 -0.87 13.21
CA LYS A 117 -6.69 0.37 13.93
C LYS A 117 -7.87 1.34 13.92
N GLY A 118 -8.55 1.49 12.79
CA GLY A 118 -9.77 2.29 12.70
C GLY A 118 -10.89 1.74 13.58
N PHE A 119 -11.08 0.43 13.60
CA PHE A 119 -12.10 -0.22 14.42
C PHE A 119 -11.80 -0.09 15.92
N SER A 120 -10.55 -0.34 16.34
CA SER A 120 -10.14 -0.15 17.74
C SER A 120 -10.26 1.31 18.19
N LEU A 121 -9.96 2.29 17.32
CA LEU A 121 -10.18 3.71 17.61
C LEU A 121 -11.66 4.07 17.79
N LEU A 122 -12.54 3.49 16.96
CA LEU A 122 -13.98 3.79 16.98
C LEU A 122 -14.73 3.05 18.09
N PHE A 123 -14.31 1.84 18.44
CA PHE A 123 -15.03 0.95 19.35
C PHE A 123 -14.31 0.66 20.67
N GLY A 124 -13.11 1.23 20.88
CA GLY A 124 -12.40 1.18 22.16
C GLY A 124 -11.88 -0.20 22.56
N THR A 125 -11.91 -1.19 21.67
CA THR A 125 -11.34 -2.52 21.92
C THR A 125 -9.84 -2.47 21.63
N THR A 126 -9.05 -2.17 22.67
CA THR A 126 -7.59 -2.39 22.71
C THR A 126 -7.25 -3.86 22.88
#